data_AF-A0A7R9YFD1-F1
#
_entry.id   AF-A0A7R9YFD1-F1
#
_cell.length_a   1.000
_cell.length_b   1.000
_cell.length_c   1.000
_cell.angle_alpha   90.00
_cell.angle_beta   90.00
_cell.angle_gamma   90.00
#
_symmetry.space_group_name_H-M   'P 1'
#
loop_
_entity.id
_entity.type
_entity.pdbx_description
1 polymer ?
#
loop_
_entity_poly.entity_id
_entity_poly.type
_entity_poly.pdbx_seq_one_letter_code
_entity_poly.pdbx_strand_id
1 'polypeptide(L)'
;NTVLKAELVALYDLEFVEKRLLEPIQSRTAELEAMFRSLELQVVTAEAAKKEREATAGIPKVAKKKLTQPKSPKINKPTARPLREPMRIPHAYQAKPLPSHAHDASLEGLEKQRQERRAKTLEATVKKYAEAEEQAFELHETRTNLGTLRKQLEAEEQATLDFDRKVYNKPPDFRKKPIVRPTASSILREDALFKKKQAKEARIIEAYEAELKDTHNFEVWQRRMRERDANLAKEQVEMKRQQAYIAEHNAKAAMKQRLLDNAEYAQSLREEARRMQDLRALESDVSRMKNQLLVSEVREVREVAPQAAVQKVLEERRHNRDALKEELEQRRREREEEILVEQAEREERIRKLKAEHFFERPVNVFDPTTHCGKGLLGEMSMCEMQERLEMNRMREEKQRDQRRADIVEHREKKQLDLEKREKKLKELRKAAAEDNARAREQKIRAQQEEARLAQETRARGNERVLKVVEAKRDRINAEHARLKEEERRRKREQMFLGAAHHVVEERKFSQLLKG
;
A
#
# COMPACT_ATOMS: atom_id res chain seq x y z
N ASN A 1 32.46 36.41 -36.49
CA ASN A 1 33.72 35.69 -36.81
C ASN A 1 34.74 36.53 -37.56
N THR A 2 34.43 37.16 -38.70
CA THR A 2 35.43 37.95 -39.47
C THR A 2 36.09 39.09 -38.69
N VAL A 3 35.33 39.92 -37.98
CA VAL A 3 35.88 41.03 -37.14
C VAL A 3 36.78 40.48 -36.03
N LEU A 4 36.25 39.55 -35.22
CA LEU A 4 36.97 38.87 -34.14
C LEU A 4 38.25 38.16 -34.62
N LYS A 5 38.26 37.64 -35.86
CA LYS A 5 39.47 37.10 -36.50
C LYS A 5 40.50 38.20 -36.76
N ALA A 6 40.10 39.35 -37.31
CA ALA A 6 41.04 40.44 -37.59
C ALA A 6 41.68 40.99 -36.29
N GLU A 7 40.90 41.15 -35.23
CA GLU A 7 41.39 41.59 -33.91
C GLU A 7 42.33 40.56 -33.27
N LEU A 8 42.00 39.27 -33.33
CA LEU A 8 42.87 38.21 -32.80
C LEU A 8 44.14 38.00 -33.63
N VAL A 9 44.09 38.17 -34.96
CA VAL A 9 45.27 38.08 -35.85
C VAL A 9 46.23 39.26 -35.65
N ALA A 10 45.76 40.39 -35.12
CA ALA A 10 46.65 41.48 -34.70
C ALA A 10 47.41 41.19 -33.38
N LEU A 11 47.06 40.11 -32.66
CA LEU A 11 47.64 39.73 -31.36
C LEU A 11 48.30 38.34 -31.37
N TYR A 12 47.93 37.45 -32.29
CA TYR A 12 48.38 36.06 -32.36
C TYR A 12 48.50 35.59 -33.82
N ASP A 13 49.39 34.63 -34.10
CA ASP A 13 49.61 34.08 -35.44
C ASP A 13 48.31 33.61 -36.12
N LEU A 14 48.18 33.91 -37.41
CA LEU A 14 46.98 33.57 -38.19
C LEU A 14 46.64 32.08 -38.17
N GLU A 15 47.64 31.19 -38.25
CA GLU A 15 47.41 29.75 -38.12
C GLU A 15 46.92 29.33 -36.72
N PHE A 16 47.36 30.01 -35.67
CA PHE A 16 46.92 29.74 -34.29
C PHE A 16 45.50 30.25 -34.07
N VAL A 17 45.18 31.46 -34.55
CA VAL A 17 43.84 32.04 -34.49
C VAL A 17 42.85 31.19 -35.29
N GLU A 18 43.22 30.75 -36.49
CA GLU A 18 42.38 29.84 -37.29
C GLU A 18 42.25 28.46 -36.64
N LYS A 19 43.33 27.69 -36.56
CA LYS A 19 43.27 26.25 -36.23
C LYS A 19 43.05 25.96 -34.75
N ARG A 20 43.35 26.91 -33.86
CA ARG A 20 43.39 26.67 -32.40
C ARG A 20 42.39 27.50 -31.60
N LEU A 21 41.95 28.65 -32.10
CA LEU A 21 40.88 29.45 -31.48
C LEU A 21 39.57 29.33 -32.26
N LEU A 22 39.57 29.61 -33.56
CA LEU A 22 38.34 29.72 -34.35
C LEU A 22 37.80 28.37 -34.84
N GLU A 23 38.63 27.44 -35.30
CA GLU A 23 38.20 26.12 -35.79
C GLU A 23 37.54 25.27 -34.67
N PRO A 24 38.05 25.22 -33.43
CA PRO A 24 37.36 24.55 -32.31
C PRO A 24 36.05 25.24 -31.88
N ILE A 25 35.88 26.53 -32.17
CA ILE A 25 34.62 27.25 -31.96
C ILE A 25 33.65 26.95 -33.10
N GLN A 26 34.09 27.04 -34.36
CA GLN A 26 33.27 26.84 -35.56
C GLN A 26 32.80 25.40 -35.74
N SER A 27 33.64 24.40 -35.47
CA SER A 27 33.21 22.99 -35.43
C SER A 27 32.09 22.75 -34.40
N ARG A 28 32.06 23.56 -33.33
CA ARG A 28 31.05 23.52 -32.27
C ARG A 28 29.92 24.55 -32.41
N THR A 29 29.92 25.48 -33.36
CA THR A 29 28.80 26.44 -33.49
C THR A 29 27.52 25.73 -33.86
N ALA A 30 27.57 24.69 -34.71
CA ALA A 30 26.39 23.89 -35.04
C ALA A 30 25.82 23.15 -33.81
N GLU A 31 26.69 22.62 -32.94
CA GLU A 31 26.28 21.96 -31.69
C GLU A 31 25.72 22.96 -30.67
N LEU A 32 26.36 24.13 -30.54
CA LEU A 32 25.92 25.20 -29.65
C LEU A 32 24.61 25.82 -30.13
N GLU A 33 24.42 26.08 -31.42
CA GLU A 33 23.14 26.50 -31.99
C GLU A 33 22.06 25.43 -31.80
N ALA A 34 22.38 24.14 -31.99
CA ALA A 34 21.43 23.07 -31.69
C ALA A 34 21.06 23.04 -30.20
N MET A 35 22.02 23.26 -29.30
CA MET A 35 21.74 23.38 -27.86
C MET A 35 20.92 24.63 -27.54
N PHE A 36 21.24 25.80 -28.08
CA PHE A 36 20.48 27.03 -27.87
C PHE A 36 19.04 26.89 -28.38
N ARG A 37 18.83 26.40 -29.60
CA ARG A 37 17.48 26.08 -30.13
C ARG A 37 16.76 25.04 -29.26
N SER A 38 17.48 24.06 -28.69
CA SER A 38 16.88 23.09 -27.76
C SER A 38 16.51 23.70 -26.40
N LEU A 39 17.26 24.70 -25.94
CA LEU A 39 17.02 25.45 -24.70
C LEU A 39 15.90 26.47 -24.89
N GLU A 40 15.85 27.18 -26.02
CA GLU A 40 14.74 28.04 -26.43
C GLU A 40 13.44 27.25 -26.50
N LEU A 41 13.45 26.08 -27.18
CA LEU A 41 12.29 25.18 -27.20
C LEU A 41 11.92 24.66 -25.80
N GLN A 42 12.90 24.37 -24.93
CA GLN A 42 12.63 23.98 -23.54
C GLN A 42 12.08 25.13 -22.69
N VAL A 43 12.55 26.37 -22.87
CA VAL A 43 12.03 27.56 -22.18
C VAL A 43 10.62 27.88 -22.67
N VAL A 44 10.39 27.94 -23.98
CA VAL A 44 9.06 28.18 -24.57
C VAL A 44 8.06 27.11 -24.16
N THR A 45 8.45 25.82 -24.16
CA THR A 45 7.55 24.74 -23.68
C THR A 45 7.39 24.73 -22.16
N ALA A 46 8.40 25.14 -21.37
CA ALA A 46 8.25 25.30 -19.92
C ALA A 46 7.40 26.53 -19.54
N GLU A 47 7.42 27.61 -20.33
CA GLU A 47 6.55 28.76 -20.16
C GLU A 47 5.11 28.47 -20.60
N ALA A 48 4.91 27.76 -21.72
CA ALA A 48 3.61 27.25 -22.11
C ALA A 48 3.04 26.32 -21.02
N ALA A 49 3.84 25.36 -20.54
CA ALA A 49 3.46 24.47 -19.45
C ALA A 49 3.31 25.18 -18.09
N LYS A 50 3.91 26.36 -17.86
CA LYS A 50 3.58 27.23 -16.73
C LYS A 50 2.21 27.87 -16.91
N LYS A 51 1.96 28.51 -18.05
CA LYS A 51 0.69 29.17 -18.38
C LYS A 51 -0.49 28.18 -18.31
N GLU A 52 -0.32 26.96 -18.79
CA GLU A 52 -1.33 25.88 -18.63
C GLU A 52 -1.55 25.47 -17.16
N ARG A 53 -0.49 25.42 -16.33
CA ARG A 53 -0.59 25.09 -14.88
C ARG A 53 -1.17 26.23 -14.06
N GLU A 54 -0.95 27.47 -14.48
CA GLU A 54 -1.54 28.66 -13.88
C GLU A 54 -3.03 28.78 -14.25
N ALA A 55 -3.40 28.38 -15.47
CA ALA A 55 -4.79 28.26 -15.91
C ALA A 55 -5.54 27.06 -15.26
N THR A 56 -4.86 25.97 -14.91
CA THR A 56 -5.47 24.79 -14.26
C THR A 56 -5.27 24.79 -12.74
N ALA A 57 -6.10 25.59 -12.06
CA ALA A 57 -6.10 25.74 -10.61
C ALA A 57 -6.22 24.41 -9.85
N GLY A 58 -5.08 23.92 -9.34
CA GLY A 58 -5.02 23.04 -8.16
C GLY A 58 -5.46 21.58 -8.32
N ILE A 59 -4.74 20.78 -9.11
CA ILE A 59 -4.32 19.40 -8.75
C ILE A 59 -3.22 18.92 -9.74
N PRO A 60 -2.02 18.51 -9.28
CA PRO A 60 -0.99 17.98 -10.17
C PRO A 60 -1.33 16.55 -10.60
N LYS A 61 -1.84 16.38 -11.83
CA LYS A 61 -1.98 15.06 -12.47
C LYS A 61 -0.59 14.44 -12.67
N VAL A 62 -0.21 13.50 -11.79
CA VAL A 62 1.06 12.77 -11.88
C VAL A 62 1.10 11.97 -13.19
N ALA A 63 1.99 12.37 -14.10
CA ALA A 63 2.18 11.68 -15.37
C ALA A 63 2.58 10.22 -15.13
N LYS A 64 1.77 9.27 -15.63
CA LYS A 64 2.03 7.84 -15.51
C LYS A 64 3.32 7.50 -16.27
N LYS A 65 4.41 7.22 -15.53
CA LYS A 65 5.68 6.77 -16.12
C LYS A 65 5.42 5.50 -16.93
N LYS A 66 5.93 5.44 -18.17
CA LYS A 66 5.86 4.24 -19.00
C LYS A 66 6.55 3.07 -18.30
N LEU A 67 5.97 1.87 -18.40
CA LEU A 67 6.47 0.67 -17.72
C LEU A 67 7.89 0.34 -18.22
N THR A 68 8.83 0.17 -17.28
CA THR A 68 10.24 -0.06 -17.61
C THR A 68 10.43 -1.47 -18.18
N GLN A 69 10.81 -1.57 -19.45
CA GLN A 69 11.23 -2.85 -20.03
C GLN A 69 12.68 -3.17 -19.60
N PRO A 70 12.96 -4.39 -19.11
CA PRO A 70 14.32 -4.80 -18.75
C PRO A 70 15.16 -5.02 -20.01
N LYS A 71 16.07 -4.08 -20.29
CA LYS A 71 17.06 -4.21 -21.36
C LYS A 71 18.19 -5.12 -20.86
N SER A 72 18.45 -6.23 -21.55
CA SER A 72 19.54 -7.14 -21.17
C SER A 72 20.89 -6.42 -21.20
N PRO A 73 21.82 -6.72 -20.26
CA PRO A 73 23.18 -6.19 -20.33
C PRO A 73 23.85 -6.65 -21.63
N LYS A 74 24.60 -5.76 -22.29
CA LYS A 74 25.62 -6.22 -23.24
C LYS A 74 26.68 -6.97 -22.42
N ILE A 75 26.64 -8.30 -22.47
CA ILE A 75 27.69 -9.15 -21.89
C ILE A 75 28.90 -9.06 -22.81
N ASN A 76 29.70 -8.02 -22.58
CA ASN A 76 30.99 -7.86 -23.22
C ASN A 76 31.84 -9.10 -22.90
N LYS A 77 32.37 -9.79 -23.92
CA LYS A 77 33.40 -10.81 -23.67
C LYS A 77 34.55 -10.12 -22.94
N PRO A 78 34.98 -10.58 -21.74
CA PRO A 78 36.05 -9.91 -21.01
C PRO A 78 37.33 -9.98 -21.84
N THR A 79 37.97 -8.83 -22.05
CA THR A 79 39.32 -8.78 -22.63
C THR A 79 40.27 -9.61 -21.78
N ALA A 80 41.05 -10.48 -22.42
CA ALA A 80 42.04 -11.30 -21.74
C ALA A 80 42.99 -10.39 -20.94
N ARG A 81 43.23 -10.73 -19.67
CA ARG A 81 44.17 -9.96 -18.84
C ARG A 81 45.58 -10.19 -19.40
N PRO A 82 46.38 -9.15 -19.64
CA PRO A 82 47.80 -9.35 -19.93
C PRO A 82 48.43 -10.05 -18.73
N LEU A 83 49.10 -11.18 -18.99
CA LEU A 83 49.92 -11.84 -17.98
C LEU A 83 51.08 -10.90 -17.63
N ARG A 84 51.42 -10.79 -16.34
CA ARG A 84 52.64 -10.09 -15.95
C ARG A 84 53.84 -10.91 -16.39
N GLU A 85 54.81 -10.26 -17.00
CA GLU A 85 56.11 -10.87 -17.31
C GLU A 85 56.78 -11.38 -16.02
N PRO A 86 57.41 -12.57 -16.05
CA PRO A 86 58.07 -13.12 -14.87
C PRO A 86 59.28 -12.27 -14.48
N MET A 87 59.29 -11.77 -13.24
CA MET A 87 60.40 -10.99 -12.71
C MET A 87 61.69 -11.83 -12.70
N ARG A 88 62.73 -11.37 -13.42
CA ARG A 88 64.06 -11.98 -13.36
C ARG A 88 64.66 -11.74 -11.97
N ILE A 89 64.79 -12.80 -11.18
CA ILE A 89 65.47 -12.77 -9.88
C ILE A 89 66.98 -12.69 -10.13
N PRO A 90 67.70 -11.68 -9.63
CA PRO A 90 69.15 -11.61 -9.77
C PRO A 90 69.82 -12.63 -8.85
N HIS A 91 70.43 -13.67 -9.42
CA HIS A 91 71.17 -14.70 -8.69
C HIS A 91 72.54 -14.21 -8.21
N ALA A 92 72.55 -13.27 -7.25
CA ALA A 92 73.76 -12.84 -6.56
C ALA A 92 74.20 -13.89 -5.52
N TYR A 93 75.01 -14.87 -5.93
CA TYR A 93 75.62 -15.83 -5.01
C TYR A 93 76.71 -15.16 -4.17
N GLN A 94 76.41 -14.88 -2.90
CA GLN A 94 77.44 -14.49 -1.93
C GLN A 94 78.12 -15.74 -1.37
N ALA A 95 79.37 -15.96 -1.77
CA ALA A 95 80.21 -16.96 -1.14
C ALA A 95 80.40 -16.61 0.34
N LYS A 96 80.17 -17.57 1.24
CA LYS A 96 80.49 -17.40 2.66
C LYS A 96 82.02 -17.32 2.80
N PRO A 97 82.55 -16.39 3.62
CA PRO A 97 83.99 -16.35 3.87
C PRO A 97 84.44 -17.66 4.52
N LEU A 98 85.71 -18.04 4.30
CA LEU A 98 86.30 -19.17 5.00
C LEU A 98 86.25 -18.89 6.52
N PRO A 99 85.88 -19.86 7.37
CA PRO A 99 85.94 -19.69 8.81
C PRO A 99 87.38 -19.38 9.24
N SER A 100 87.58 -18.43 10.15
CA SER A 100 88.92 -18.02 10.61
C SER A 100 89.79 -19.20 11.06
N HIS A 101 89.18 -20.09 11.85
CA HIS A 101 89.80 -21.32 12.37
C HIS A 101 90.20 -22.36 11.31
N ALA A 102 89.93 -22.13 10.02
CA ALA A 102 90.41 -22.99 8.94
C ALA A 102 91.94 -22.93 8.77
N HIS A 103 92.59 -21.86 9.25
CA HIS A 103 94.04 -21.71 9.24
C HIS A 103 94.71 -22.05 10.58
N ASP A 104 93.97 -22.00 11.68
CA ASP A 104 94.48 -22.25 13.05
C ASP A 104 94.51 -23.75 13.43
N ALA A 105 93.92 -24.62 12.60
CA ALA A 105 93.70 -26.02 12.92
C ALA A 105 94.96 -26.89 12.67
N SER A 106 95.69 -27.24 13.74
CA SER A 106 96.77 -28.22 13.66
C SER A 106 96.26 -29.61 13.25
N LEU A 107 97.11 -30.40 12.59
CA LEU A 107 96.75 -31.73 12.07
C LEU A 107 96.33 -32.68 13.21
N GLU A 108 97.05 -32.66 14.34
CA GLU A 108 96.64 -33.38 15.57
C GLU A 108 95.29 -32.91 16.12
N GLY A 109 94.98 -31.61 16.06
CA GLY A 109 93.71 -31.06 16.52
C GLY A 109 92.56 -31.56 15.65
N LEU A 110 92.75 -31.61 14.34
CA LEU A 110 91.81 -32.22 13.40
C LEU A 110 91.64 -33.72 13.64
N GLU A 111 92.72 -34.45 13.96
CA GLU A 111 92.65 -35.87 14.29
C GLU A 111 91.91 -36.14 15.61
N LYS A 112 92.18 -35.37 16.67
CA LYS A 112 91.44 -35.44 17.95
C LYS A 112 89.95 -35.16 17.73
N GLN A 113 89.60 -34.09 17.00
CA GLN A 113 88.21 -33.82 16.62
C GLN A 113 87.59 -34.90 15.69
N ARG A 114 88.40 -35.63 14.92
CA ARG A 114 87.94 -36.74 14.05
C ARG A 114 87.72 -38.02 14.87
N GLN A 115 88.54 -38.27 15.89
CA GLN A 115 88.35 -39.33 16.87
C GLN A 115 87.11 -39.06 17.74
N GLU A 116 86.94 -37.85 18.28
CA GLU A 116 85.73 -37.46 19.01
C GLU A 116 84.45 -37.59 18.16
N ARG A 117 84.50 -37.15 16.90
CA ARG A 117 83.36 -37.33 15.97
C ARG A 117 83.08 -38.81 15.73
N ARG A 118 84.11 -39.64 15.50
CA ARG A 118 83.95 -41.10 15.38
C ARG A 118 83.36 -41.74 16.64
N ALA A 119 83.82 -41.34 17.83
CA ALA A 119 83.30 -41.82 19.11
C ALA A 119 81.81 -41.46 19.28
N LYS A 120 81.45 -40.18 19.07
CA LYS A 120 80.04 -39.73 19.12
C LYS A 120 79.17 -40.41 18.06
N THR A 121 79.69 -40.69 16.86
CA THR A 121 78.98 -41.48 15.85
C THR A 121 78.82 -42.94 16.28
N LEU A 122 79.84 -43.55 16.88
CA LEU A 122 79.77 -44.92 17.42
C LEU A 122 78.76 -45.03 18.56
N GLU A 123 78.78 -44.11 19.53
CA GLU A 123 77.77 -44.02 20.59
C GLU A 123 76.36 -43.88 20.02
N ALA A 124 76.19 -43.04 18.99
CA ALA A 124 74.90 -42.85 18.33
C ALA A 124 74.43 -44.10 17.56
N THR A 125 75.33 -44.85 16.89
CA THR A 125 74.94 -46.12 16.26
C THR A 125 74.70 -47.21 17.30
N VAL A 126 75.50 -47.31 18.37
CA VAL A 126 75.28 -48.28 19.45
C VAL A 126 73.92 -48.05 20.12
N LYS A 127 73.55 -46.79 20.42
CA LYS A 127 72.21 -46.46 20.92
C LYS A 127 71.12 -46.88 19.93
N LYS A 128 71.24 -46.48 18.67
CA LYS A 128 70.28 -46.82 17.60
C LYS A 128 70.11 -48.33 17.37
N TYR A 129 71.15 -49.14 17.61
CA TYR A 129 71.06 -50.60 17.47
C TYR A 129 70.68 -51.32 18.76
N ALA A 130 70.93 -50.75 19.95
CA ALA A 130 70.34 -51.22 21.20
C ALA A 130 68.82 -50.99 21.22
N GLU A 131 68.38 -49.82 20.76
CA GLU A 131 66.96 -49.50 20.50
C GLU A 131 66.32 -50.43 19.45
N ALA A 132 67.11 -51.16 18.66
CA ALA A 132 66.62 -52.08 17.63
C ALA A 132 66.45 -53.55 18.12
N GLU A 133 66.94 -53.93 19.30
CA GLU A 133 66.58 -55.24 19.89
C GLU A 133 65.11 -55.27 20.35
N GLU A 134 64.55 -54.12 20.73
CA GLU A 134 63.12 -53.97 21.05
C GLU A 134 62.22 -53.79 19.81
N GLN A 135 62.80 -53.54 18.62
CA GLN A 135 62.05 -53.21 17.40
C GLN A 135 62.40 -54.13 16.22
N ALA A 136 61.73 -55.28 16.19
CA ALA A 136 61.90 -56.30 15.15
C ALA A 136 61.69 -55.75 13.72
N PHE A 137 62.57 -56.14 12.79
CA PHE A 137 62.51 -55.68 11.40
C PHE A 137 61.35 -56.34 10.63
N GLU A 138 60.31 -55.55 10.32
CA GLU A 138 59.15 -55.98 9.53
C GLU A 138 59.50 -56.14 8.04
N LEU A 139 60.16 -57.25 7.70
CA LEU A 139 60.62 -57.65 6.36
C LEU A 139 59.51 -57.92 5.33
N HIS A 140 58.26 -57.56 5.64
CA HIS A 140 57.08 -57.84 4.82
C HIS A 140 56.56 -56.59 4.08
N GLU A 141 56.86 -55.39 4.56
CA GLU A 141 56.46 -54.15 3.89
C GLU A 141 57.47 -53.76 2.80
N THR A 142 57.09 -53.93 1.53
CA THR A 142 57.90 -53.41 0.42
C THR A 142 57.76 -51.88 0.33
N ARG A 143 58.90 -51.19 0.14
CA ARG A 143 59.08 -49.73 0.27
C ARG A 143 58.38 -48.87 -0.82
N THR A 144 57.30 -49.36 -1.41
CA THR A 144 56.58 -48.77 -2.54
C THR A 144 55.28 -48.11 -2.11
N ASN A 145 55.40 -46.96 -1.45
CA ASN A 145 54.29 -46.12 -0.95
C ASN A 145 53.36 -45.56 -2.07
N LEU A 146 53.48 -46.01 -3.31
CA LEU A 146 52.67 -45.55 -4.45
C LEU A 146 51.17 -45.89 -4.27
N GLY A 147 50.86 -47.04 -3.67
CA GLY A 147 49.47 -47.44 -3.41
C GLY A 147 48.79 -46.59 -2.33
N THR A 148 49.53 -46.14 -1.32
CA THR A 148 49.03 -45.24 -0.27
C THR A 148 48.97 -43.79 -0.76
N LEU A 149 50.02 -43.28 -1.44
CA LEU A 149 50.03 -41.96 -2.08
C LEU A 149 48.88 -41.80 -3.10
N ARG A 150 48.59 -42.81 -3.91
CA ARG A 150 47.50 -42.74 -4.89
C ARG A 150 46.13 -42.65 -4.22
N LYS A 151 45.90 -43.41 -3.15
CA LYS A 151 44.67 -43.32 -2.34
C LYS A 151 44.56 -42.00 -1.57
N GLN A 152 45.69 -41.44 -1.12
CA GLN A 152 45.74 -40.12 -0.48
C GLN A 152 45.39 -39.01 -1.46
N LEU A 153 46.01 -38.99 -2.65
CA LEU A 153 45.67 -38.04 -3.72
C LEU A 153 44.21 -38.18 -4.17
N GLU A 154 43.71 -39.41 -4.36
CA GLU A 154 42.31 -39.65 -4.73
C GLU A 154 41.33 -39.20 -3.64
N ALA A 155 41.69 -39.32 -2.36
CA ALA A 155 40.91 -38.79 -1.23
C ALA A 155 41.01 -37.26 -1.09
N GLU A 156 42.16 -36.65 -1.38
CA GLU A 156 42.35 -35.20 -1.43
C GLU A 156 41.55 -34.59 -2.60
N GLU A 157 41.61 -35.19 -3.78
CA GLU A 157 40.78 -34.83 -4.92
C GLU A 157 39.29 -34.93 -4.54
N GLN A 158 38.82 -36.07 -4.03
CA GLN A 158 37.43 -36.22 -3.57
C GLN A 158 37.02 -35.22 -2.47
N ALA A 159 37.93 -34.84 -1.57
CA ALA A 159 37.66 -33.84 -0.54
C ALA A 159 37.61 -32.39 -1.07
N THR A 160 38.26 -32.09 -2.20
CA THR A 160 38.11 -30.81 -2.91
C THR A 160 36.91 -30.80 -3.87
N LEU A 161 36.51 -31.96 -4.38
CA LEU A 161 35.41 -32.17 -5.33
C LEU A 161 34.07 -32.27 -4.61
N ASP A 162 33.72 -31.19 -3.93
CA ASP A 162 32.55 -30.99 -3.04
C ASP A 162 31.21 -30.86 -3.82
N PHE A 163 31.00 -31.75 -4.80
CA PHE A 163 29.96 -31.66 -5.85
C PHE A 163 28.52 -31.64 -5.32
N ASP A 164 28.24 -32.38 -4.25
CA ASP A 164 26.88 -32.51 -3.67
C ASP A 164 26.56 -31.44 -2.61
N ARG A 165 27.44 -30.43 -2.43
CA ARG A 165 27.31 -29.39 -1.40
C ARG A 165 26.18 -28.41 -1.68
N LYS A 166 24.97 -28.83 -1.32
CA LYS A 166 23.79 -27.98 -1.17
C LYS A 166 24.05 -26.97 -0.06
N VAL A 167 24.42 -25.74 -0.44
CA VAL A 167 24.72 -24.62 0.49
C VAL A 167 23.42 -24.16 1.18
N TYR A 168 22.98 -24.92 2.17
CA TYR A 168 21.83 -24.59 2.99
C TYR A 168 22.20 -23.53 4.03
N ASN A 169 22.01 -22.26 3.64
CA ASN A 169 22.01 -21.16 4.60
C ASN A 169 20.82 -21.33 5.54
N LYS A 170 21.08 -21.64 6.82
CA LYS A 170 20.03 -21.71 7.86
C LYS A 170 19.26 -20.39 7.89
N PRO A 171 17.92 -20.39 7.94
CA PRO A 171 17.14 -19.16 7.97
C PRO A 171 17.52 -18.31 9.20
N PRO A 172 17.56 -16.97 9.06
CA PRO A 172 18.01 -16.10 10.14
C PRO A 172 17.12 -16.21 11.38
N ASP A 173 17.74 -16.28 12.55
CA ASP A 173 17.06 -16.39 13.84
C ASP A 173 16.40 -15.05 14.23
N PHE A 174 15.17 -14.84 13.77
CA PHE A 174 14.38 -13.64 14.04
C PHE A 174 14.12 -13.35 15.53
N ARG A 175 14.41 -14.28 16.45
CA ARG A 175 14.32 -14.04 17.90
C ARG A 175 15.49 -13.16 18.39
N LYS A 176 16.64 -13.19 17.70
CA LYS A 176 17.81 -12.38 18.01
C LYS A 176 17.70 -11.02 17.32
N LYS A 177 17.48 -9.96 18.11
CA LYS A 177 17.50 -8.58 17.61
C LYS A 177 18.90 -8.27 17.02
N PRO A 178 19.01 -7.89 15.73
CA PRO A 178 20.30 -7.63 15.12
C PRO A 178 20.96 -6.37 15.72
N ILE A 179 22.26 -6.45 16.00
CA ILE A 179 23.05 -5.32 16.53
C ILE A 179 23.40 -4.37 15.38
N VAL A 180 22.40 -3.61 14.91
CA VAL A 180 22.56 -2.63 13.84
C VAL A 180 23.29 -1.40 14.38
N ARG A 181 24.58 -1.27 14.05
CA ARG A 181 25.34 -0.04 14.30
C ARG A 181 24.75 1.11 13.47
N PRO A 182 24.35 2.25 14.06
CA PRO A 182 23.73 3.33 13.30
C PRO A 182 24.76 4.08 12.46
N THR A 183 24.52 4.17 11.15
CA THR A 183 25.30 5.02 10.24
C THR A 183 25.20 6.49 10.66
N ALA A 184 26.25 7.29 10.47
CA ALA A 184 26.27 8.72 10.77
C ALA A 184 25.07 9.49 10.16
N SER A 185 24.67 9.14 8.93
CA SER A 185 23.49 9.70 8.26
C SER A 185 22.16 9.38 8.95
N SER A 186 22.08 8.25 9.68
CA SER A 186 20.92 7.89 10.50
C SER A 186 20.87 8.76 11.75
N ILE A 187 21.99 8.85 12.49
CA ILE A 187 22.15 9.70 13.69
C ILE A 187 21.76 11.15 13.38
N LEU A 188 22.27 11.72 12.28
CA LEU A 188 21.98 13.10 11.90
C LEU A 188 20.54 13.34 11.45
N ARG A 189 19.90 12.37 10.75
CA ARG A 189 18.48 12.46 10.37
C ARG A 189 17.56 12.40 11.59
N GLU A 190 17.91 11.57 12.57
CA GLU A 190 17.13 11.40 13.80
C GLU A 190 17.29 12.59 14.74
N ASP A 191 18.51 13.11 14.95
CA ASP A 191 18.80 14.36 15.67
C ASP A 191 18.01 15.54 15.05
N ALA A 192 18.00 15.66 13.72
CA ALA A 192 17.20 16.67 13.03
C ALA A 192 15.67 16.46 13.18
N LEU A 193 15.20 15.22 13.32
CA LEU A 193 13.79 14.91 13.55
C LEU A 193 13.38 15.28 14.99
N PHE A 194 14.19 14.93 16.00
CA PHE A 194 13.97 15.34 17.38
C PHE A 194 14.04 16.85 17.56
N LYS A 195 14.99 17.55 16.92
CA LYS A 195 15.03 19.02 16.92
C LYS A 195 13.78 19.64 16.29
N LYS A 196 13.22 19.03 15.23
CA LYS A 196 11.93 19.44 14.64
C LYS A 196 10.70 19.12 15.51
N LYS A 197 10.80 18.19 16.47
CA LYS A 197 9.79 17.98 17.52
C LYS A 197 9.93 19.03 18.61
N GLN A 198 11.13 19.19 19.17
CA GLN A 198 11.43 20.18 20.21
C GLN A 198 11.10 21.61 19.77
N ALA A 199 11.37 21.99 18.52
CA ALA A 199 10.98 23.30 17.98
C ALA A 199 9.45 23.46 17.77
N LYS A 200 8.68 22.36 17.65
CA LYS A 200 7.22 22.41 17.64
C LYS A 200 6.66 22.47 19.06
N GLU A 201 7.22 21.70 19.97
CA GLU A 201 6.87 21.70 21.40
C GLU A 201 7.17 23.07 22.02
N ALA A 202 8.35 23.63 21.77
CA ALA A 202 8.70 25.01 22.11
C ALA A 202 7.72 26.00 21.49
N ARG A 203 7.43 25.92 20.18
CA ARG A 203 6.45 26.82 19.55
C ARG A 203 5.01 26.67 20.10
N ILE A 204 4.63 25.49 20.61
CA ILE A 204 3.34 25.30 21.28
C ILE A 204 3.36 25.94 22.68
N ILE A 205 4.49 25.88 23.39
CA ILE A 205 4.69 26.57 24.67
C ILE A 205 4.73 28.09 24.46
N GLU A 206 5.55 28.61 23.53
CA GLU A 206 5.57 30.02 23.11
C GLU A 206 4.18 30.51 22.68
N ALA A 207 3.42 29.69 21.94
CA ALA A 207 2.05 30.02 21.58
C ALA A 207 1.10 29.99 22.77
N TYR A 208 1.29 29.13 23.77
CA TYR A 208 0.49 29.11 25.01
C TYR A 208 0.87 30.25 25.96
N GLU A 209 2.13 30.70 25.95
CA GLU A 209 2.63 31.86 26.71
C GLU A 209 2.19 33.19 26.07
N ALA A 210 2.18 33.28 24.74
CA ALA A 210 1.62 34.42 24.01
C ALA A 210 0.08 34.41 24.00
N GLU A 211 -0.53 33.23 23.92
CA GLU A 211 -1.97 33.00 24.16
C GLU A 211 -2.24 32.63 25.63
N LEU A 212 -1.62 33.35 26.58
CA LEU A 212 -2.06 33.37 27.98
C LEU A 212 -3.40 34.13 28.04
N LYS A 213 -4.43 33.49 27.47
CA LYS A 213 -5.65 34.10 27.00
C LYS A 213 -6.54 34.47 28.16
N ASP A 214 -6.96 35.73 28.17
CA ASP A 214 -8.17 36.15 28.87
C ASP A 214 -9.34 35.28 28.42
N THR A 215 -9.81 34.42 29.32
CA THR A 215 -10.89 33.45 29.07
C THR A 215 -12.23 34.14 28.89
N HIS A 216 -12.36 35.41 29.28
CA HIS A 216 -13.60 36.19 29.21
C HIS A 216 -14.25 36.15 27.82
N ASN A 217 -13.48 36.31 26.75
CA ASN A 217 -14.00 36.26 25.38
C ASN A 217 -14.56 34.88 25.00
N PHE A 218 -13.93 33.79 25.46
CA PHE A 218 -14.43 32.43 25.25
C PHE A 218 -15.66 32.13 26.12
N GLU A 219 -15.68 32.60 27.36
CA GLU A 219 -16.82 32.45 28.28
C GLU A 219 -18.05 33.23 27.82
N VAL A 220 -17.87 34.45 27.31
CA VAL A 220 -18.93 35.26 26.68
C VAL A 220 -19.48 34.56 25.45
N TRP A 221 -18.61 34.01 24.58
CA TRP A 221 -19.04 33.19 23.44
C TRP A 221 -19.80 31.94 23.88
N GLN A 222 -19.29 31.18 24.87
CA GLN A 222 -19.93 29.97 25.36
C GLN A 222 -21.29 30.27 26.00
N ARG A 223 -21.41 31.37 26.74
CA ARG A 223 -22.68 31.86 27.31
C ARG A 223 -23.69 32.19 26.22
N ARG A 224 -23.28 32.95 25.19
CA ARG A 224 -24.10 33.30 24.02
C ARG A 224 -24.56 32.08 23.22
N MET A 225 -23.70 31.06 23.08
CA MET A 225 -24.09 29.82 22.40
C MET A 225 -25.09 29.00 23.23
N ARG A 226 -24.85 28.82 24.54
CA ARG A 226 -25.82 28.14 25.44
C ARG A 226 -27.17 28.85 25.46
N GLU A 227 -27.19 30.17 25.45
CA GLU A 227 -28.41 30.98 25.37
C GLU A 227 -29.14 30.79 24.02
N ARG A 228 -28.40 30.77 22.91
CA ARG A 228 -28.94 30.47 21.58
C ARG A 228 -29.55 29.07 21.53
N ASP A 229 -28.85 28.06 22.04
CA ASP A 229 -29.33 26.67 22.07
C ASP A 229 -30.58 26.53 22.96
N ALA A 230 -30.61 27.23 24.10
CA ALA A 230 -31.78 27.27 24.98
C ALA A 230 -32.98 27.98 24.33
N ASN A 231 -32.77 29.00 23.50
CA ASN A 231 -33.84 29.67 22.77
C ASN A 231 -34.35 28.83 21.59
N LEU A 232 -33.47 28.21 20.81
CA LEU A 232 -33.83 27.22 19.78
C LEU A 232 -34.64 26.05 20.37
N ALA A 233 -34.32 25.62 21.60
CA ALA A 233 -35.09 24.59 22.29
C ALA A 233 -36.51 25.05 22.68
N LYS A 234 -36.70 26.31 23.09
CA LYS A 234 -38.02 26.91 23.34
C LYS A 234 -38.82 27.00 22.04
N GLU A 235 -38.24 27.56 20.99
CA GLU A 235 -38.84 27.69 19.65
C GLU A 235 -39.33 26.33 19.13
N GLN A 236 -38.52 25.27 19.26
CA GLN A 236 -38.93 23.91 18.88
C GLN A 236 -40.09 23.35 19.71
N VAL A 237 -40.20 23.71 20.99
CA VAL A 237 -41.35 23.32 21.84
C VAL A 237 -42.61 24.10 21.46
N GLU A 238 -42.48 25.38 21.15
CA GLU A 238 -43.59 26.23 20.71
C GLU A 238 -44.11 25.82 19.33
N MET A 239 -43.23 25.57 18.37
CA MET A 239 -43.61 25.01 17.05
C MET A 239 -44.33 23.67 17.18
N LYS A 240 -43.89 22.78 18.09
CA LYS A 240 -44.59 21.51 18.36
C LYS A 240 -45.96 21.70 19.00
N ARG A 241 -46.13 22.70 19.89
CA ARG A 241 -47.44 23.07 20.46
C ARG A 241 -48.38 23.62 19.38
N GLN A 242 -47.90 24.48 18.49
CA GLN A 242 -48.68 25.00 17.36
C GLN A 242 -49.08 23.89 16.39
N GLN A 243 -48.15 22.99 16.04
CA GLN A 243 -48.43 21.82 15.21
C GLN A 243 -49.47 20.88 15.85
N ALA A 244 -49.39 20.64 17.16
CA ALA A 244 -50.39 19.84 17.88
C ALA A 244 -51.78 20.50 17.87
N TYR A 245 -51.86 21.82 18.08
CA TYR A 245 -53.12 22.58 18.00
C TYR A 245 -53.74 22.55 16.60
N ILE A 246 -52.93 22.73 15.56
CA ILE A 246 -53.36 22.62 14.16
C ILE A 246 -53.83 21.18 13.84
N ALA A 247 -53.11 20.16 14.33
CA ALA A 247 -53.50 18.76 14.16
C ALA A 247 -54.83 18.43 14.86
N GLU A 248 -55.07 18.96 16.07
CA GLU A 248 -56.34 18.80 16.78
C GLU A 248 -57.50 19.48 16.03
N HIS A 249 -57.30 20.71 15.55
CA HIS A 249 -58.30 21.42 14.77
C HIS A 249 -58.61 20.70 13.45
N ASN A 250 -57.58 20.22 12.74
CA ASN A 250 -57.74 19.46 11.50
C ASN A 250 -58.40 18.10 11.73
N ALA A 251 -58.12 17.42 12.85
CA ALA A 251 -58.80 16.18 13.24
C ALA A 251 -60.30 16.42 13.52
N LYS A 252 -60.65 17.51 14.22
CA LYS A 252 -62.05 17.93 14.44
C LYS A 252 -62.75 18.26 13.13
N ALA A 253 -62.09 18.98 12.21
CA ALA A 253 -62.62 19.29 10.89
C ALA A 253 -62.84 18.02 10.05
N ALA A 254 -61.85 17.12 9.98
CA ALA A 254 -61.94 15.86 9.27
C ALA A 254 -63.02 14.92 9.84
N MET A 255 -63.18 14.88 11.17
CA MET A 255 -64.30 14.15 11.81
C MET A 255 -65.66 14.73 11.40
N LYS A 256 -65.78 16.07 11.30
CA LYS A 256 -67.01 16.73 10.84
C LYS A 256 -67.31 16.42 9.38
N GLN A 257 -66.30 16.49 8.49
CA GLN A 257 -66.49 16.10 7.08
C GLN A 257 -66.92 14.64 6.97
N ARG A 258 -66.23 13.70 7.64
CA ARG A 258 -66.59 12.26 7.61
C ARG A 258 -68.01 11.97 8.13
N LEU A 259 -68.63 12.86 8.89
CA LEU A 259 -70.04 12.75 9.30
C LEU A 259 -71.00 13.29 8.23
N LEU A 260 -70.60 14.30 7.46
CA LEU A 260 -71.32 14.79 6.29
C LEU A 260 -71.20 13.81 5.12
N ASP A 261 -69.99 13.39 4.75
CA ASP A 261 -69.71 12.42 3.70
C ASP A 261 -70.54 11.13 3.88
N ASN A 262 -70.63 10.64 5.12
CA ASN A 262 -71.38 9.43 5.47
C ASN A 262 -72.90 9.67 5.52
N ALA A 263 -73.36 10.90 5.73
CA ALA A 263 -74.77 11.26 5.64
C ALA A 263 -75.23 11.47 4.19
N GLU A 264 -74.35 11.99 3.33
CA GLU A 264 -74.55 12.08 1.87
C GLU A 264 -74.52 10.69 1.23
N TYR A 265 -73.54 9.84 1.57
CA TYR A 265 -73.49 8.45 1.14
C TYR A 265 -74.71 7.63 1.62
N ALA A 266 -75.19 7.86 2.85
CA ALA A 266 -76.43 7.25 3.32
C ALA A 266 -77.69 7.79 2.61
N GLN A 267 -77.63 8.95 1.95
CA GLN A 267 -78.68 9.46 1.07
C GLN A 267 -78.56 8.87 -0.34
N SER A 268 -77.37 8.84 -0.94
CA SER A 268 -77.16 8.22 -2.26
C SER A 268 -77.54 6.75 -2.25
N LEU A 269 -77.16 6.00 -1.20
CA LEU A 269 -77.55 4.59 -1.03
C LEU A 269 -79.06 4.40 -0.86
N ARG A 270 -79.80 5.39 -0.32
CA ARG A 270 -81.28 5.36 -0.27
C ARG A 270 -81.90 5.67 -1.63
N GLU A 271 -81.31 6.56 -2.42
CA GLU A 271 -81.75 6.83 -3.79
C GLU A 271 -81.45 5.64 -4.71
N GLU A 272 -80.27 5.04 -4.60
CA GLU A 272 -79.90 3.80 -5.29
C GLU A 272 -80.83 2.65 -4.88
N ALA A 273 -81.13 2.49 -3.60
CA ALA A 273 -82.09 1.48 -3.14
C ALA A 273 -83.51 1.69 -3.72
N ARG A 274 -83.96 2.95 -3.87
CA ARG A 274 -85.22 3.28 -4.56
C ARG A 274 -85.14 2.97 -6.05
N ARG A 275 -84.13 3.48 -6.76
CA ARG A 275 -83.89 3.17 -8.19
C ARG A 275 -83.83 1.66 -8.44
N MET A 276 -83.22 0.89 -7.54
CA MET A 276 -83.18 -0.58 -7.59
C MET A 276 -84.52 -1.26 -7.25
N GLN A 277 -85.42 -0.62 -6.50
CA GLN A 277 -86.80 -1.08 -6.32
C GLN A 277 -87.65 -0.79 -7.55
N ASP A 278 -87.52 0.42 -8.11
CA ASP A 278 -88.19 0.83 -9.36
C ASP A 278 -87.75 -0.06 -10.53
N LEU A 279 -86.44 -0.32 -10.66
CA LEU A 279 -85.88 -1.26 -11.63
C LEU A 279 -86.37 -2.69 -11.40
N ARG A 280 -86.48 -3.18 -10.17
CA ARG A 280 -87.04 -4.52 -9.90
C ARG A 280 -88.53 -4.63 -10.23
N ALA A 281 -89.29 -3.54 -10.05
CA ALA A 281 -90.69 -3.49 -10.47
C ALA A 281 -90.77 -3.56 -12.01
N LEU A 282 -90.00 -2.72 -12.70
CA LEU A 282 -89.87 -2.75 -14.17
C LEU A 282 -89.36 -4.11 -14.69
N GLU A 283 -88.39 -4.74 -14.03
CA GLU A 283 -87.91 -6.09 -14.36
C GLU A 283 -88.98 -7.15 -14.11
N SER A 284 -89.83 -7.00 -13.09
CA SER A 284 -90.94 -7.91 -12.81
C SER A 284 -92.04 -7.80 -13.86
N ASP A 285 -92.41 -6.56 -14.25
CA ASP A 285 -93.38 -6.31 -15.32
C ASP A 285 -92.82 -6.71 -16.69
N VAL A 286 -91.56 -6.39 -17.00
CA VAL A 286 -90.87 -6.86 -18.20
C VAL A 286 -90.73 -8.39 -18.21
N SER A 287 -90.51 -9.04 -17.07
CA SER A 287 -90.52 -10.51 -16.97
C SER A 287 -91.91 -11.09 -17.17
N ARG A 288 -92.96 -10.41 -16.70
CA ARG A 288 -94.36 -10.79 -16.94
C ARG A 288 -94.73 -10.67 -18.43
N MET A 289 -94.35 -9.57 -19.07
CA MET A 289 -94.50 -9.35 -20.51
C MET A 289 -93.64 -10.33 -21.31
N LYS A 290 -92.40 -10.59 -20.91
CA LYS A 290 -91.53 -11.62 -21.51
C LYS A 290 -92.09 -13.02 -21.34
N ASN A 291 -92.72 -13.37 -20.23
CA ASN A 291 -93.36 -14.67 -20.06
C ASN A 291 -94.61 -14.81 -20.95
N GLN A 292 -95.36 -13.73 -21.19
CA GLN A 292 -96.44 -13.70 -22.18
C GLN A 292 -95.89 -13.83 -23.60
N LEU A 293 -94.82 -13.10 -23.93
CA LEU A 293 -94.13 -13.20 -25.22
C LEU A 293 -93.50 -14.58 -25.43
N LEU A 294 -92.92 -15.21 -24.41
CA LEU A 294 -92.37 -16.56 -24.46
C LEU A 294 -93.47 -17.60 -24.71
N VAL A 295 -94.71 -17.36 -24.26
CA VAL A 295 -95.87 -18.22 -24.58
C VAL A 295 -96.28 -18.07 -26.06
N SER A 296 -96.14 -16.90 -26.69
CA SER A 296 -96.26 -16.75 -28.15
C SER A 296 -95.03 -17.26 -28.91
N GLU A 297 -93.81 -17.05 -28.41
CA GLU A 297 -92.58 -17.49 -29.07
C GLU A 297 -92.42 -19.01 -29.00
N VAL A 298 -92.79 -19.69 -27.91
CA VAL A 298 -92.84 -21.17 -27.88
C VAL A 298 -93.90 -21.72 -28.84
N ARG A 299 -94.96 -20.95 -29.11
CA ARG A 299 -95.97 -21.26 -30.13
C ARG A 299 -95.45 -21.03 -31.56
N GLU A 300 -94.60 -20.03 -31.79
CA GLU A 300 -93.97 -19.77 -33.09
C GLU A 300 -92.74 -20.65 -33.36
N VAL A 301 -91.92 -20.94 -32.34
CA VAL A 301 -90.71 -21.78 -32.42
C VAL A 301 -91.04 -23.25 -32.68
N ARG A 302 -92.22 -23.72 -32.26
CA ARG A 302 -92.73 -25.04 -32.66
C ARG A 302 -93.03 -25.15 -34.17
N GLU A 303 -93.36 -24.04 -34.82
CA GLU A 303 -93.93 -24.03 -36.18
C GLU A 303 -92.98 -23.45 -37.25
N VAL A 304 -92.10 -22.49 -36.89
CA VAL A 304 -91.37 -21.64 -37.86
C VAL A 304 -89.84 -21.71 -37.72
N ALA A 305 -89.31 -21.77 -36.50
CA ALA A 305 -87.88 -21.53 -36.23
C ALA A 305 -86.84 -22.42 -36.95
N PRO A 306 -87.03 -23.75 -37.17
CA PRO A 306 -85.94 -24.61 -37.64
C PRO A 306 -85.50 -24.34 -39.10
N GLN A 307 -86.25 -23.58 -39.89
CA GLN A 307 -85.98 -23.41 -41.32
C GLN A 307 -84.98 -22.28 -41.62
N ALA A 308 -84.91 -21.23 -40.80
CA ALA A 308 -84.12 -20.03 -41.10
C ALA A 308 -82.62 -20.11 -40.74
N ALA A 309 -82.26 -20.89 -39.72
CA ALA A 309 -80.91 -20.92 -39.16
C ALA A 309 -79.85 -21.58 -40.08
N VAL A 310 -80.28 -22.47 -40.98
CA VAL A 310 -79.38 -23.27 -41.83
C VAL A 310 -78.68 -22.44 -42.91
N GLN A 311 -79.31 -21.37 -43.40
CA GLN A 311 -78.87 -20.68 -44.62
C GLN A 311 -77.66 -19.75 -44.41
N LYS A 312 -77.61 -18.99 -43.30
CA LYS A 312 -76.61 -17.91 -43.11
C LYS A 312 -75.18 -18.38 -42.86
N VAL A 313 -74.99 -19.55 -42.23
CA VAL A 313 -73.67 -20.07 -41.83
C VAL A 313 -72.78 -20.46 -43.04
N LEU A 314 -73.37 -20.58 -44.23
CA LEU A 314 -72.69 -20.96 -45.47
C LEU A 314 -71.94 -19.83 -46.18
N GLU A 315 -72.26 -18.57 -45.91
CA GLU A 315 -71.81 -17.42 -46.71
C GLU A 315 -70.51 -16.80 -46.14
N GLU A 316 -70.50 -16.45 -44.85
CA GLU A 316 -69.39 -15.74 -44.19
C GLU A 316 -68.04 -16.46 -44.30
N ARG A 317 -68.04 -17.79 -44.27
CA ARG A 317 -66.83 -18.63 -44.30
C ARG A 317 -66.01 -18.53 -45.60
N ARG A 318 -66.55 -17.92 -46.65
CA ARG A 318 -65.87 -17.78 -47.95
C ARG A 318 -64.97 -16.54 -48.06
N HIS A 319 -65.26 -15.47 -47.30
CA HIS A 319 -64.61 -14.17 -47.53
C HIS A 319 -63.23 -14.03 -46.86
N ASN A 320 -63.10 -14.47 -45.61
CA ASN A 320 -61.92 -14.18 -44.75
C ASN A 320 -60.62 -14.93 -45.12
N ARG A 321 -60.63 -15.82 -46.12
CA ARG A 321 -59.47 -16.68 -46.44
C ARG A 321 -58.43 -15.98 -47.31
N ASP A 322 -58.87 -15.13 -48.23
CA ASP A 322 -58.06 -14.80 -49.42
C ASP A 322 -57.21 -13.51 -49.25
N ALA A 323 -57.55 -12.64 -48.29
CA ALA A 323 -56.86 -11.36 -48.06
C ALA A 323 -55.50 -11.45 -47.33
N LEU A 324 -55.16 -12.59 -46.70
CA LEU A 324 -54.07 -12.65 -45.70
C LEU A 324 -52.68 -13.03 -46.27
N LYS A 325 -52.54 -13.20 -47.60
CA LYS A 325 -51.32 -13.76 -48.21
C LYS A 325 -50.31 -12.74 -48.76
N GLU A 326 -50.75 -11.54 -49.13
CA GLU A 326 -49.97 -10.69 -50.05
C GLU A 326 -48.96 -9.75 -49.35
N GLU A 327 -49.09 -9.55 -48.04
CA GLU A 327 -48.37 -8.48 -47.30
C GLU A 327 -46.92 -8.80 -46.89
N LEU A 328 -46.47 -10.06 -47.01
CA LEU A 328 -45.29 -10.56 -46.29
C LEU A 328 -43.94 -10.50 -47.03
N GLU A 329 -43.91 -10.44 -48.37
CA GLU A 329 -42.68 -10.76 -49.11
C GLU A 329 -41.71 -9.58 -49.32
N GLN A 330 -42.20 -8.34 -49.31
CA GLN A 330 -41.45 -7.18 -49.83
C GLN A 330 -40.28 -6.72 -48.92
N ARG A 331 -40.37 -6.89 -47.60
CA ARG A 331 -39.47 -6.25 -46.60
C ARG A 331 -38.02 -6.77 -46.49
N ARG A 332 -37.56 -7.70 -47.35
CA ARG A 332 -36.32 -8.47 -47.08
C ARG A 332 -35.03 -8.03 -47.79
N ARG A 333 -35.06 -7.13 -48.78
CA ARG A 333 -33.95 -7.00 -49.76
C ARG A 333 -32.95 -5.86 -49.55
N GLU A 334 -33.17 -4.94 -48.61
CA GLU A 334 -32.55 -3.60 -48.63
C GLU A 334 -31.35 -3.39 -47.67
N ARG A 335 -30.70 -4.45 -47.16
CA ARG A 335 -29.82 -4.34 -45.96
C ARG A 335 -28.35 -4.76 -46.11
N GLU A 336 -27.89 -5.19 -47.27
CA GLU A 336 -26.63 -5.97 -47.37
C GLU A 336 -25.43 -5.21 -47.97
N GLU A 337 -25.61 -4.00 -48.51
CA GLU A 337 -24.61 -3.38 -49.41
C GLU A 337 -23.59 -2.42 -48.74
N GLU A 338 -23.86 -1.90 -47.54
CA GLU A 338 -23.17 -0.68 -47.02
C GLU A 338 -21.76 -0.88 -46.40
N ILE A 339 -21.30 -2.13 -46.20
CA ILE A 339 -20.26 -2.43 -45.17
C ILE A 339 -18.79 -2.37 -45.66
N LEU A 340 -18.51 -2.35 -46.96
CA LEU A 340 -17.18 -2.76 -47.49
C LEU A 340 -16.10 -1.68 -47.63
N VAL A 341 -16.41 -0.39 -47.49
CA VAL A 341 -15.54 0.70 -48.00
C VAL A 341 -14.37 1.12 -47.07
N GLU A 342 -14.50 0.92 -45.75
CA GLU A 342 -13.76 1.72 -44.74
C GLU A 342 -12.26 1.38 -44.50
N GLN A 343 -11.66 0.36 -45.15
CA GLN A 343 -10.46 -0.30 -44.61
C GLN A 343 -9.09 0.13 -45.19
N ALA A 344 -9.02 0.93 -46.25
CA ALA A 344 -7.81 1.02 -47.08
C ALA A 344 -6.69 2.00 -46.62
N GLU A 345 -7.00 3.10 -45.92
CA GLU A 345 -6.14 4.30 -45.92
C GLU A 345 -4.91 4.29 -44.97
N ARG A 346 -4.65 3.20 -44.25
CA ARG A 346 -3.94 3.30 -42.96
C ARG A 346 -2.41 3.18 -42.99
N GLU A 347 -1.80 2.73 -44.08
CA GLU A 347 -0.47 2.07 -44.02
C GLU A 347 0.75 2.95 -44.36
N GLU A 348 0.61 4.06 -45.08
CA GLU A 348 1.74 4.64 -45.83
C GLU A 348 2.83 5.36 -45.00
N ARG A 349 2.53 5.72 -43.74
CA ARG A 349 3.23 6.80 -43.00
C ARG A 349 4.66 6.47 -42.49
N ILE A 350 5.16 5.25 -42.68
CA ILE A 350 6.31 4.70 -41.92
C ILE A 350 7.71 5.06 -42.47
N ARG A 351 7.85 5.46 -43.75
CA ARG A 351 9.14 5.31 -44.47
C ARG A 351 10.28 6.33 -44.21
N LYS A 352 10.02 7.55 -43.71
CA LYS A 352 10.86 8.73 -44.11
C LYS A 352 12.07 9.15 -43.24
N LEU A 353 12.27 8.67 -42.01
CA LEU A 353 13.30 9.20 -41.09
C LEU A 353 14.39 8.18 -40.75
N LYS A 354 15.46 8.11 -41.57
CA LYS A 354 16.45 7.02 -41.49
C LYS A 354 17.90 7.35 -41.93
N ALA A 355 18.35 8.61 -41.86
CA ALA A 355 19.61 9.06 -42.47
C ALA A 355 20.58 9.85 -41.54
N GLU A 356 21.83 9.34 -41.47
CA GLU A 356 23.14 10.05 -41.56
C GLU A 356 23.89 10.70 -40.36
N HIS A 357 25.25 10.74 -40.52
CA HIS A 357 26.40 10.76 -39.56
C HIS A 357 27.72 11.10 -40.35
N PHE A 358 28.96 11.39 -39.89
CA PHE A 358 29.68 11.62 -38.59
C PHE A 358 31.11 12.26 -38.89
N PHE A 359 32.05 12.27 -37.90
CA PHE A 359 33.55 12.15 -38.01
C PHE A 359 34.50 13.31 -37.57
N GLU A 360 35.78 12.95 -37.27
CA GLU A 360 36.83 13.70 -36.51
C GLU A 360 38.29 13.43 -37.02
N ARG A 361 39.34 14.16 -36.56
CA ARG A 361 40.82 13.87 -36.77
C ARG A 361 41.80 14.42 -35.66
N PRO A 362 43.10 13.97 -35.57
CA PRO A 362 44.06 14.27 -34.46
C PRO A 362 45.47 14.89 -34.83
N VAL A 363 46.48 14.88 -33.90
CA VAL A 363 47.69 15.78 -33.81
C VAL A 363 49.04 15.05 -33.40
N ASN A 364 50.22 15.73 -33.43
CA ASN A 364 51.62 15.21 -33.23
C ASN A 364 52.44 15.78 -32.00
N VAL A 365 53.77 15.49 -31.89
CA VAL A 365 54.61 15.34 -30.64
C VAL A 365 55.81 16.36 -30.46
N PHE A 366 56.55 16.33 -29.33
CA PHE A 366 57.44 17.38 -28.73
C PHE A 366 58.82 16.87 -28.17
N ASP A 367 59.78 17.79 -27.88
CA ASP A 367 61.17 17.58 -27.36
C ASP A 367 61.44 18.39 -26.04
N PRO A 368 62.04 17.81 -24.97
CA PRO A 368 62.09 18.45 -23.65
C PRO A 368 63.27 19.38 -23.30
N THR A 369 64.45 19.31 -23.91
CA THR A 369 65.62 20.07 -23.36
C THR A 369 65.57 21.55 -23.68
N THR A 370 65.01 21.90 -24.84
CA THR A 370 64.69 23.27 -25.24
C THR A 370 63.44 23.77 -24.52
N HIS A 371 63.40 25.07 -24.20
CA HIS A 371 62.11 25.73 -23.97
C HIS A 371 61.43 25.94 -25.32
N CYS A 372 60.09 26.06 -25.34
CA CYS A 372 59.31 25.92 -26.59
C CYS A 372 59.61 27.00 -27.65
N GLY A 373 60.20 28.13 -27.27
CA GLY A 373 60.62 29.20 -28.17
C GLY A 373 59.43 29.96 -28.75
N LYS A 374 58.33 30.06 -28.01
CA LYS A 374 57.06 30.67 -28.44
C LYS A 374 56.72 31.97 -27.71
N GLY A 375 57.62 32.46 -26.87
CA GLY A 375 57.50 33.74 -26.17
C GLY A 375 56.50 33.74 -25.02
N LEU A 376 56.09 32.57 -24.52
CA LEU A 376 55.13 32.51 -23.40
C LEU A 376 55.80 32.89 -22.07
N LEU A 377 55.11 33.73 -21.30
CA LEU A 377 55.47 34.05 -19.91
C LEU A 377 55.50 32.77 -19.07
N GLY A 378 56.69 32.39 -18.61
CA GLY A 378 56.93 31.15 -17.85
C GLY A 378 57.59 30.02 -18.64
N GLU A 379 58.03 30.25 -19.88
CA GLU A 379 58.98 29.33 -20.53
C GLU A 379 60.26 29.17 -19.68
N MET A 380 60.63 27.90 -19.45
CA MET A 380 61.83 27.45 -18.76
C MET A 380 62.21 26.07 -19.29
N SER A 381 63.47 25.68 -19.26
CA SER A 381 63.91 24.34 -19.68
C SER A 381 63.32 23.27 -18.75
N MET A 382 63.11 22.05 -19.27
CA MET A 382 62.62 20.92 -18.48
C MET A 382 63.53 20.62 -17.26
N CYS A 383 64.83 20.94 -17.34
CA CYS A 383 65.75 20.84 -16.20
C CYS A 383 65.52 21.91 -15.12
N GLU A 384 65.33 23.19 -15.50
CA GLU A 384 64.99 24.26 -14.54
C GLU A 384 63.61 24.01 -13.89
N MET A 385 62.69 23.42 -14.66
CA MET A 385 61.41 22.94 -14.18
C MET A 385 61.58 21.83 -13.13
N GLN A 386 62.57 20.94 -13.25
CA GLN A 386 62.84 19.88 -12.26
C GLN A 386 63.27 20.46 -10.90
N GLU A 387 64.21 21.40 -10.85
CA GLU A 387 64.66 22.03 -9.60
C GLU A 387 63.52 22.81 -8.92
N ARG A 388 62.76 23.58 -9.70
CA ARG A 388 61.56 24.29 -9.21
C ARG A 388 60.49 23.30 -8.76
N LEU A 389 60.35 22.16 -9.43
CA LEU A 389 59.45 21.07 -9.03
C LEU A 389 59.91 20.42 -7.73
N GLU A 390 61.20 20.34 -7.40
CA GLU A 390 61.67 19.83 -6.10
C GLU A 390 61.39 20.81 -4.96
N MET A 391 61.66 22.10 -5.15
CA MET A 391 61.27 23.12 -4.17
C MET A 391 59.75 23.20 -3.98
N ASN A 392 58.97 22.95 -5.04
CA ASN A 392 57.52 22.84 -4.96
C ASN A 392 57.07 21.52 -4.31
N ARG A 393 57.71 20.37 -4.57
CA ARG A 393 57.46 19.08 -3.87
C ARG A 393 57.63 19.24 -2.36
N MET A 394 58.69 19.90 -1.90
CA MET A 394 58.93 20.14 -0.46
C MET A 394 57.88 21.08 0.18
N ARG A 395 57.38 22.06 -0.58
CA ARG A 395 56.27 22.94 -0.14
C ARG A 395 54.94 22.19 -0.13
N GLU A 396 54.68 21.40 -1.16
CA GLU A 396 53.51 20.53 -1.25
C GLU A 396 53.49 19.48 -0.16
N GLU A 397 54.62 18.87 0.20
CA GLU A 397 54.71 17.89 1.28
C GLU A 397 54.30 18.49 2.63
N LYS A 398 54.88 19.64 2.99
CA LYS A 398 54.47 20.39 4.19
C LYS A 398 52.99 20.77 4.18
N GLN A 399 52.45 21.18 3.03
CA GLN A 399 51.00 21.43 2.90
C GLN A 399 50.16 20.14 2.96
N ARG A 400 50.63 19.02 2.42
CA ARG A 400 49.96 17.72 2.49
C ARG A 400 49.89 17.23 3.93
N ASP A 401 50.95 17.43 4.71
CA ASP A 401 50.98 17.03 6.13
C ASP A 401 50.15 17.96 7.03
N GLN A 402 50.16 19.26 6.79
CA GLN A 402 49.19 20.18 7.43
C GLN A 402 47.74 19.75 7.11
N ARG A 403 47.40 19.57 5.83
CA ARG A 403 46.07 19.10 5.42
C ARG A 403 45.73 17.71 5.98
N ARG A 404 46.71 16.81 6.17
CA ARG A 404 46.51 15.50 6.83
C ARG A 404 46.15 15.69 8.30
N ALA A 405 46.86 16.56 9.03
CA ALA A 405 46.55 16.89 10.41
C ALA A 405 45.15 17.51 10.55
N ASP A 406 44.81 18.50 9.72
CA ASP A 406 43.47 19.11 9.66
C ASP A 406 42.38 18.07 9.40
N ILE A 407 42.64 17.12 8.48
CA ILE A 407 41.71 16.02 8.16
C ILE A 407 41.55 15.05 9.34
N VAL A 408 42.59 14.77 10.11
CA VAL A 408 42.52 13.92 11.32
C VAL A 408 41.72 14.64 12.41
N GLU A 409 42.09 15.86 12.77
CA GLU A 409 41.43 16.63 13.83
C GLU A 409 39.94 16.88 13.51
N HIS A 410 39.61 17.16 12.24
CA HIS A 410 38.23 17.30 11.77
C HIS A 410 37.46 15.97 11.75
N ARG A 411 38.11 14.82 11.56
CA ARG A 411 37.49 13.49 11.71
C ARG A 411 37.19 13.18 13.17
N GLU A 412 38.13 13.44 14.07
CA GLU A 412 37.98 13.23 15.52
C GLU A 412 36.87 14.11 16.09
N LYS A 413 36.89 15.42 15.79
CA LYS A 413 35.79 16.35 16.15
C LYS A 413 34.43 15.83 15.67
N LYS A 414 34.33 15.32 14.43
CA LYS A 414 33.10 14.72 13.88
C LYS A 414 32.70 13.41 14.57
N GLN A 415 33.65 12.56 14.95
CA GLN A 415 33.37 11.31 15.67
C GLN A 415 32.81 11.61 17.07
N LEU A 416 33.47 12.49 17.84
CA LEU A 416 33.01 12.93 19.15
C LEU A 416 31.61 13.57 19.09
N ASP A 417 31.33 14.37 18.05
CA ASP A 417 30.01 14.97 17.85
C ASP A 417 28.91 13.95 17.49
N LEU A 418 29.24 12.94 16.68
CA LEU A 418 28.33 11.85 16.36
C LEU A 418 28.06 10.97 17.60
N GLU A 419 29.08 10.68 18.41
CA GLU A 419 28.91 9.95 19.67
C GLU A 419 28.03 10.69 20.68
N LYS A 420 28.25 12.00 20.88
CA LYS A 420 27.41 12.83 21.76
C LYS A 420 25.95 12.78 21.31
N ARG A 421 25.70 12.89 20.00
CA ARG A 421 24.35 12.79 19.42
C ARG A 421 23.78 11.38 19.56
N GLU A 422 24.57 10.33 19.36
CA GLU A 422 24.12 8.94 19.51
C GLU A 422 23.77 8.60 20.97
N LYS A 423 24.55 9.09 21.95
CA LYS A 423 24.26 8.97 23.39
C LYS A 423 22.93 9.65 23.74
N LYS A 424 22.77 10.93 23.36
CA LYS A 424 21.50 11.67 23.55
C LYS A 424 20.31 11.01 22.85
N LEU A 425 20.50 10.44 21.65
CA LEU A 425 19.44 9.70 20.95
C LEU A 425 19.09 8.38 21.64
N LYS A 426 20.07 7.66 22.21
CA LYS A 426 19.80 6.46 23.03
C LYS A 426 18.98 6.80 24.28
N GLU A 427 19.26 7.92 24.93
CA GLU A 427 18.48 8.43 26.07
C GLU A 427 17.06 8.83 25.64
N LEU A 428 16.90 9.64 24.59
CA LEU A 428 15.59 10.04 24.06
C LEU A 428 14.75 8.85 23.59
N ARG A 429 15.38 7.81 23.02
CA ARG A 429 14.71 6.55 22.65
C ARG A 429 14.24 5.75 23.88
N LYS A 430 14.98 5.75 24.99
CA LYS A 430 14.57 5.11 26.25
C LYS A 430 13.36 5.82 26.84
N ALA A 431 13.48 7.14 27.07
CA ALA A 431 12.39 7.97 27.59
C ALA A 431 11.12 7.81 26.73
N ALA A 432 11.23 7.96 25.41
CA ALA A 432 10.10 7.77 24.50
C ALA A 432 9.53 6.34 24.52
N ALA A 433 10.32 5.29 24.79
CA ALA A 433 9.82 3.93 24.95
C ALA A 433 9.08 3.74 26.27
N GLU A 434 9.58 4.32 27.37
CA GLU A 434 8.97 4.30 28.69
C GLU A 434 7.65 5.08 28.69
N ASP A 435 7.60 6.26 28.08
CA ASP A 435 6.37 7.06 27.93
C ASP A 435 5.35 6.36 27.04
N ASN A 436 5.78 5.71 25.94
CA ASN A 436 4.89 4.89 25.12
C ASN A 436 4.36 3.65 25.86
N ALA A 437 5.13 3.08 26.79
CA ALA A 437 4.67 1.97 27.64
C ALA A 437 3.62 2.48 28.65
N ARG A 438 3.93 3.56 29.38
CA ARG A 438 3.01 4.23 30.33
C ARG A 438 1.70 4.64 29.69
N ALA A 439 1.74 5.26 28.50
CA ALA A 439 0.54 5.66 27.77
C ALA A 439 -0.31 4.46 27.30
N ARG A 440 0.32 3.33 26.94
CA ARG A 440 -0.40 2.08 26.63
C ARG A 440 -1.05 1.49 27.88
N GLU A 441 -0.34 1.43 29.00
CA GLU A 441 -0.90 0.96 30.26
C GLU A 441 -2.07 1.82 30.72
N GLN A 442 -1.93 3.15 30.70
CA GLN A 442 -3.01 4.08 31.03
C GLN A 442 -4.23 3.86 30.14
N LYS A 443 -4.04 3.68 28.82
CA LYS A 443 -5.14 3.37 27.90
C LYS A 443 -5.81 2.04 28.20
N ILE A 444 -5.04 0.99 28.48
CA ILE A 444 -5.57 -0.34 28.84
C ILE A 444 -6.38 -0.25 30.15
N ARG A 445 -5.85 0.44 31.17
CA ARG A 445 -6.55 0.67 32.45
C ARG A 445 -7.84 1.46 32.24
N ALA A 446 -7.81 2.54 31.45
CA ALA A 446 -9.01 3.32 31.13
C ALA A 446 -10.08 2.46 30.44
N GLN A 447 -9.69 1.63 29.47
CA GLN A 447 -10.61 0.69 28.79
C GLN A 447 -11.16 -0.40 29.73
N GLN A 448 -10.38 -0.82 30.74
CA GLN A 448 -10.83 -1.74 31.79
C GLN A 448 -11.84 -1.09 32.75
N GLU A 449 -11.60 0.16 33.16
CA GLU A 449 -12.53 0.95 33.98
C GLU A 449 -13.84 1.25 33.23
N GLU A 450 -13.76 1.69 31.97
CA GLU A 450 -14.92 1.86 31.08
C GLU A 450 -15.71 0.55 30.92
N ALA A 451 -15.03 -0.58 30.71
CA ALA A 451 -15.67 -1.89 30.63
C ALA A 451 -16.33 -2.31 31.95
N ARG A 452 -15.73 -2.03 33.11
CA ARG A 452 -16.35 -2.32 34.42
C ARG A 452 -17.58 -1.44 34.64
N LEU A 453 -17.50 -0.14 34.40
CA LEU A 453 -18.64 0.78 34.49
C LEU A 453 -19.77 0.39 33.52
N ALA A 454 -19.44 -0.09 32.31
CA ALA A 454 -20.41 -0.62 31.37
C ALA A 454 -21.06 -1.93 31.84
N GLN A 455 -20.33 -2.80 32.57
CA GLN A 455 -20.89 -3.99 33.20
C GLN A 455 -21.77 -3.64 34.41
N GLU A 456 -21.32 -2.74 35.29
CA GLU A 456 -22.08 -2.27 36.46
C GLU A 456 -23.41 -1.61 36.06
N THR A 457 -23.41 -0.77 35.02
CA THR A 457 -24.62 -0.13 34.51
C THR A 457 -25.58 -1.12 33.84
N ARG A 458 -25.06 -2.11 33.09
CA ARG A 458 -25.86 -3.23 32.57
C ARG A 458 -26.46 -4.08 33.68
N ALA A 459 -25.70 -4.40 34.73
CA ALA A 459 -26.18 -5.17 35.88
C ALA A 459 -27.33 -4.44 36.60
N ARG A 460 -27.16 -3.14 36.91
CA ARG A 460 -28.22 -2.29 37.49
C ARG A 460 -29.44 -2.16 36.56
N GLY A 461 -29.24 -2.16 35.24
CA GLY A 461 -30.32 -2.20 34.25
C GLY A 461 -31.11 -3.50 34.32
N ASN A 462 -30.42 -4.65 34.30
CA ASN A 462 -31.02 -5.97 34.40
C ASN A 462 -31.78 -6.17 35.73
N GLU A 463 -31.22 -5.71 36.84
CA GLU A 463 -31.86 -5.75 38.17
C GLU A 463 -33.19 -4.98 38.19
N ARG A 464 -33.25 -3.80 37.55
CA ARG A 464 -34.50 -3.02 37.40
C ARG A 464 -35.51 -3.76 36.53
N VAL A 465 -35.08 -4.41 35.44
CA VAL A 465 -35.97 -5.19 34.56
C VAL A 465 -36.51 -6.42 35.30
N LEU A 466 -35.68 -7.13 36.06
CA LEU A 466 -36.11 -8.26 36.89
C LEU A 466 -37.19 -7.85 37.88
N LYS A 467 -36.99 -6.76 38.64
CA LYS A 467 -37.98 -6.23 39.60
C LYS A 467 -39.32 -5.86 38.94
N VAL A 468 -39.32 -5.37 37.70
CA VAL A 468 -40.55 -5.10 36.93
C VAL A 468 -41.22 -6.39 36.44
N VAL A 469 -40.44 -7.41 36.04
CA VAL A 469 -40.96 -8.72 35.63
C VAL A 469 -41.55 -9.48 36.84
N GLU A 470 -40.89 -9.42 37.99
CA GLU A 470 -41.36 -9.96 39.27
C GLU A 470 -42.67 -9.29 39.69
N ALA A 471 -42.70 -7.95 39.80
CA ALA A 471 -43.92 -7.23 40.13
C ALA A 471 -45.07 -7.46 39.12
N LYS A 472 -44.78 -7.79 37.85
CA LYS A 472 -45.80 -8.22 36.88
C LYS A 472 -46.28 -9.65 37.12
N ARG A 473 -45.37 -10.59 37.43
CA ARG A 473 -45.72 -11.97 37.83
C ARG A 473 -46.58 -11.98 39.09
N ASP A 474 -46.23 -11.17 40.08
CA ASP A 474 -46.97 -11.11 41.35
C ASP A 474 -48.38 -10.56 41.17
N ARG A 475 -48.57 -9.56 40.30
CA ARG A 475 -49.93 -9.09 39.90
C ARG A 475 -50.74 -10.19 39.23
N ILE A 476 -50.15 -10.89 38.26
CA ILE A 476 -50.82 -12.01 37.56
C ILE A 476 -51.16 -13.15 38.54
N ASN A 477 -50.25 -13.48 39.47
CA ASN A 477 -50.49 -14.47 40.51
C ASN A 477 -51.60 -14.04 41.47
N ALA A 478 -51.67 -12.75 41.85
CA ALA A 478 -52.71 -12.20 42.70
C ALA A 478 -54.09 -12.16 42.00
N GLU A 479 -54.14 -11.84 40.71
CA GLU A 479 -55.38 -11.94 39.91
C GLU A 479 -55.83 -13.40 39.77
N HIS A 480 -54.93 -14.34 39.49
CA HIS A 480 -55.26 -15.77 39.50
C HIS A 480 -55.69 -16.29 40.87
N ALA A 481 -55.16 -15.75 41.98
CA ALA A 481 -55.62 -16.09 43.32
C ALA A 481 -57.05 -15.59 43.56
N ARG A 482 -57.34 -14.31 43.25
CA ARG A 482 -58.69 -13.73 43.34
C ARG A 482 -59.71 -14.48 42.49
N LEU A 483 -59.37 -14.81 41.24
CA LEU A 483 -60.25 -15.59 40.36
C LEU A 483 -60.53 -17.00 40.92
N LYS A 484 -59.54 -17.65 41.54
CA LYS A 484 -59.75 -18.94 42.23
C LYS A 484 -60.61 -18.81 43.48
N GLU A 485 -60.56 -17.69 44.19
CA GLU A 485 -61.43 -17.40 45.33
C GLU A 485 -62.86 -17.08 44.89
N GLU A 486 -63.05 -16.31 43.83
CA GLU A 486 -64.35 -16.08 43.20
C GLU A 486 -64.96 -17.36 42.64
N GLU A 487 -64.17 -18.22 41.98
CA GLU A 487 -64.62 -19.56 41.57
C GLU A 487 -65.05 -20.42 42.77
N ARG A 488 -64.25 -20.45 43.84
CA ARG A 488 -64.59 -21.18 45.08
C ARG A 488 -65.86 -20.62 45.73
N ARG A 489 -66.06 -19.30 45.68
CA ARG A 489 -67.27 -18.63 46.15
C ARG A 489 -68.48 -19.01 45.30
N ARG A 490 -68.41 -18.86 43.98
CA ARG A 490 -69.49 -19.27 43.05
C ARG A 490 -69.82 -20.75 43.17
N LYS A 491 -68.82 -21.63 43.35
CA LYS A 491 -69.03 -23.06 43.58
C LYS A 491 -69.72 -23.33 44.92
N ARG A 492 -69.41 -22.58 46.00
CA ARG A 492 -70.16 -22.66 47.27
C ARG A 492 -71.60 -22.13 47.13
N GLU A 493 -71.80 -21.03 46.43
CA GLU A 493 -73.12 -20.44 46.15
C GLU A 493 -73.98 -21.40 45.28
N GLN A 494 -73.38 -22.06 44.28
CA GLN A 494 -74.02 -23.12 43.48
C GLN A 494 -74.34 -24.36 44.30
N MET A 495 -73.44 -24.82 45.19
CA MET A 495 -73.72 -25.94 46.09
C MET A 495 -74.86 -25.63 47.07
N PHE A 496 -74.94 -24.39 47.56
CA PHE A 496 -76.03 -23.93 48.43
C PHE A 496 -77.37 -23.82 47.68
N LEU A 497 -77.35 -23.27 46.46
CA LEU A 497 -78.53 -23.23 45.57
C LEU A 497 -78.99 -24.63 45.13
N GLY A 498 -78.06 -25.55 44.86
CA GLY A 498 -78.35 -26.95 44.52
C GLY A 498 -78.94 -27.71 45.70
N ALA A 499 -78.41 -27.52 46.91
CA ALA A 499 -79.00 -28.06 48.14
C ALA A 499 -80.40 -27.48 48.40
N ALA A 500 -80.60 -26.18 48.17
CA ALA A 500 -81.92 -25.57 48.26
C ALA A 500 -82.89 -26.10 47.20
N HIS A 501 -82.43 -26.36 45.97
CA HIS A 501 -83.22 -26.99 44.91
C HIS A 501 -83.65 -28.41 45.31
N HIS A 502 -82.71 -29.23 45.81
CA HIS A 502 -82.99 -30.58 46.30
C HIS A 502 -84.03 -30.57 47.43
N VAL A 503 -83.90 -29.66 48.42
CA VAL A 503 -84.88 -29.52 49.52
C VAL A 503 -86.25 -29.02 49.03
N VAL A 504 -86.30 -28.19 47.98
CA VAL A 504 -87.56 -27.78 47.34
C VAL A 504 -88.18 -28.95 46.56
N GLU A 505 -87.38 -29.77 45.89
CA GLU A 505 -87.85 -30.97 45.18
C GLU A 505 -88.31 -32.05 46.16
N GLU A 506 -87.60 -32.32 47.26
CA GLU A 506 -88.04 -33.19 48.35
C GLU A 506 -89.36 -32.71 48.96
N ARG A 507 -89.54 -31.40 49.18
CA ARG A 507 -90.81 -30.82 49.63
C ARG A 507 -91.92 -31.01 48.60
N LYS A 508 -91.64 -30.81 47.31
CA LYS A 508 -92.61 -31.00 46.22
C LYS A 508 -93.00 -32.47 46.04
N PHE A 509 -92.05 -33.38 46.18
CA PHE A 509 -92.25 -34.84 46.11
C PHE A 509 -93.00 -35.37 47.33
N SER A 510 -92.69 -34.88 48.53
CA SER A 510 -93.43 -35.22 49.77
C SER A 510 -94.78 -34.51 49.91
N GLN A 511 -95.06 -33.46 49.12
CA GLN A 511 -96.41 -32.94 48.89
C GLN A 511 -97.18 -33.82 47.89
N LEU A 512 -96.55 -34.27 46.79
CA LEU A 512 -97.14 -35.21 45.84
C LEU A 512 -97.42 -36.61 46.44
N LEU A 513 -96.75 -36.98 47.53
CA LEU A 513 -97.03 -38.19 48.33
C LEU A 513 -98.07 -37.98 49.45
N LYS A 514 -98.72 -36.80 49.52
CA LYS A 514 -99.71 -36.44 50.55
C LYS A 514 -101.01 -35.87 49.99
N GLY A 515 -101.20 -35.95 48.66
CA GLY A 515 -102.47 -35.79 47.97
C GLY A 515 -102.84 -37.08 47.25
#